data_AF-F9ERS4-F1
#
_entry.id   AF-F9ERS4-F1
#
_cell.length_a   1.000
_cell.length_b   1.000
_cell.length_c   1.000
_cell.angle_alpha   90.00
_cell.angle_beta   90.00
_cell.angle_gamma   90.00
#
_symmetry.space_group_name_H-M   'P 1'
#
loop_
_entity.id
_entity.type
_entity.pdbx_description
1 polymer ?
#
loop_
_entity_poly.entity_id
_entity_poly.type
_entity_poly.pdbx_seq_one_letter_code
_entity_poly.pdbx_strand_id
1 'polypeptide(L)' 'MKFKVTTNNFLDIEFFQTLQDRFAEEFGIASIITDVNGVPLTKPSNFTDFLYKSCKRL' A
#
# COMPACT_ATOMS: atom_id res chain seq x y z
N MET A 1 13.03 9.28 17.22
CA MET A 1 13.29 8.80 15.84
C MET A 1 13.40 10.01 14.93
N LYS A 2 14.53 10.21 14.23
CA LYS A 2 14.67 11.26 13.21
C LYS A 2 14.50 10.61 11.83
N PHE A 3 13.41 10.95 11.13
CA PHE A 3 13.23 10.55 9.75
C PHE A 3 13.83 11.62 8.83
N LYS A 4 14.99 11.32 8.25
CA LYS A 4 15.66 12.17 7.26
C LYS A 4 15.21 11.71 5.87
N VAL A 5 14.32 12.46 5.24
CA VAL A 5 13.83 12.18 3.90
C VAL A 5 14.81 12.75 2.88
N THR A 6 15.54 11.87 2.20
CA THR A 6 16.31 12.21 0.99
C THR A 6 15.73 11.37 -0.14
N THR A 7 15.15 12.05 -1.12
CA THR A 7 14.56 11.53 -2.35
C THR A 7 15.60 10.69 -3.11
N ASN A 8 15.53 9.35 -2.97
CA ASN A 8 15.60 8.37 -4.06
C ASN A 8 15.99 6.93 -3.67
N ASN A 9 16.29 6.55 -2.42
CA ASN A 9 16.76 5.17 -2.20
C ASN A 9 16.55 4.50 -0.83
N PHE A 10 15.44 4.75 -0.13
CA PHE A 10 15.15 3.99 1.11
C PHE A 10 13.65 3.95 1.46
N LEU A 11 12.80 3.60 0.50
CA LEU A 11 11.43 3.20 0.82
C LEU A 11 11.45 1.74 1.23
N ASP A 12 11.32 1.48 2.53
CA ASP A 12 11.16 0.14 3.07
C ASP A 12 9.75 -0.37 2.74
N ILE A 13 9.63 -1.01 1.58
CA ILE A 13 8.37 -1.53 1.07
C ILE A 13 7.77 -2.57 2.03
N GLU A 14 8.60 -3.32 2.76
CA GLU A 14 8.12 -4.29 3.74
C GLU A 14 7.48 -3.61 4.95
N PHE A 15 8.06 -2.50 5.41
CA PHE A 15 7.43 -1.67 6.44
C PHE A 15 6.07 -1.14 5.99
N PHE A 16 5.99 -0.58 4.77
CA PHE A 16 4.72 -0.06 4.25
C PHE A 16 3.68 -1.15 4.01
N GLN A 17 4.10 -2.34 3.57
CA GLN A 17 3.23 -3.50 3.46
C GLN A 17 2.68 -3.91 4.84
N THR A 18 3.54 -4.04 5.84
CA THR A 18 3.14 -4.43 7.20
C THR A 18 2.19 -3.40 7.82
N LEU A 19 2.49 -2.11 7.62
CA LEU A 19 1.62 -1.02 8.08
C LEU A 19 0.26 -1.13 7.40
N GLN A 20 0.23 -1.23 6.07
CA GLN A 20 -0.99 -1.38 5.29
C GLN A 20 -1.82 -2.60 5.72
N ASP A 21 -1.19 -3.75 5.94
CA ASP A 21 -1.86 -4.98 6.35
C ASP A 21 -2.59 -4.78 7.68
N ARG A 22 -1.90 -4.19 8.67
CA ARG A 22 -2.52 -3.90 9.98
C ARG A 22 -3.66 -2.90 9.87
N PHE A 23 -3.50 -1.84 9.07
CA PHE A 23 -4.60 -0.91 8.82
C PHE A 23 -5.79 -1.60 8.14
N ALA A 24 -5.55 -2.45 7.15
CA ALA A 24 -6.60 -3.15 6.44
C ALA A 24 -7.35 -4.16 7.32
N GLU A 25 -6.63 -4.84 8.21
CA GLU A 25 -7.15 -5.81 9.17
C GLU A 25 -7.98 -5.12 10.28
N GLU A 26 -7.41 -4.14 10.97
CA GLU A 26 -8.04 -3.47 12.11
C GLU A 26 -9.31 -2.71 11.71
N PHE A 27 -9.30 -2.06 10.54
CA PHE A 27 -10.43 -1.26 10.06
C PHE A 27 -11.35 -2.04 9.11
N GLY A 28 -10.99 -3.26 8.71
CA GLY A 28 -11.76 -4.06 7.76
C GLY A 28 -11.89 -3.43 6.38
N ILE A 29 -10.92 -2.60 5.97
CA ILE A 29 -10.91 -1.89 4.68
C ILE A 29 -9.89 -2.50 3.72
N ALA A 30 -10.16 -2.38 2.43
CA ALA A 30 -9.19 -2.71 1.41
C ALA A 30 -8.21 -1.55 1.20
N SER A 31 -6.91 -1.84 1.17
CA SER A 31 -5.87 -0.82 1.01
C SER A 31 -4.75 -1.26 0.05
N ILE A 32 -4.28 -0.31 -0.76
CA ILE A 32 -3.11 -0.45 -1.64
C ILE A 32 -2.38 0.90 -1.71
N ILE A 33 -1.06 0.88 -1.55
CA ILE A 33 -0.21 2.08 -1.63
C ILE A 33 0.37 2.13 -3.04
N THR A 34 0.21 3.28 -3.69
CA THR A 34 0.75 3.55 -5.03
C THR A 34 1.78 4.67 -4.99
N ASP A 35 2.60 4.76 -6.03
CA ASP A 35 3.37 5.95 -6.32
C ASP A 35 2.47 7.10 -6.82
N VAL A 36 3.08 8.24 -7.17
CA VAL A 36 2.40 9.43 -7.69
C VAL A 36 1.76 9.23 -9.07
N ASN A 37 2.13 8.16 -9.78
CA ASN A 37 1.60 7.79 -11.09
C ASN A 37 0.51 6.71 -11.00
N GLY A 38 0.15 6.27 -9.79
CA GLY A 38 -0.82 5.20 -9.56
C GLY A 38 -0.25 3.78 -9.68
N VAL A 39 1.07 3.63 -9.80
CA VAL A 39 1.71 2.31 -9.85
C VAL A 39 1.76 1.72 -8.44
N PRO A 40 1.20 0.51 -8.20
CA PRO A 40 1.23 -0.12 -6.89
C PRO A 40 2.65 -0.37 -6.39
N LEU A 41 2.96 0.12 -5.19
CA LEU A 41 4.20 -0.14 -4.47
C LEU A 41 4.07 -1.33 -3.52
N THR A 42 2.86 -1.59 -3.02
CA THR A 42 2.53 -2.73 -2.13
C THR A 42 1.58 -3.71 -2.80
N LYS A 43 1.48 -4.92 -2.23
CA LYS A 43 0.44 -5.88 -2.59
C LYS A 43 -0.88 -5.46 -1.95
N PRO A 44 -2.04 -5.66 -2.61
CA PRO A 44 -3.32 -5.29 -2.04
C PRO A 44 -3.63 -6.06 -0.73
N SER A 45 -4.09 -5.35 0.31
CA SER A 45 -4.46 -5.96 1.60
C SER A 45 -5.98 -5.93 1.79
N ASN A 46 -6.56 -7.06 2.24
CA ASN A 46 -8.00 -7.24 2.44
C ASN A 46 -8.86 -6.99 1.17
N PHE A 47 -8.30 -7.35 0.00
CA PHE A 47 -9.03 -7.28 -1.27
C PHE A 47 -9.90 -8.51 -1.46
N THR A 48 -11.18 -8.30 -1.72
CA THR A 48 -12.08 -9.34 -2.26
C THR A 48 -12.01 -9.35 -3.78
N ASP A 49 -12.50 -10.42 -4.42
CA ASP A 49 -12.53 -10.55 -5.88
C ASP A 49 -13.22 -9.38 -6.61
N PHE A 50 -14.16 -8.71 -5.94
CA PHE A 50 -14.82 -7.51 -6.45
C PHE A 50 -13.86 -6.31 -6.54
N LEU A 51 -13.05 -6.11 -5.51
CA LEU A 51 -12.10 -4.99 -5.43
C LEU A 51 -10.94 -5.17 -6.40
N TYR A 52 -10.47 -6.41 -6.57
CA TYR A 52 -9.42 -6.72 -7.56
C TYR A 52 -9.84 -6.36 -8.99
N LYS A 53 -11.13 -6.55 -9.32
CA LYS A 53 -11.70 -6.16 -10.63
C LYS A 53 -11.85 -4.64 -10.79
N SER A 54 -12.09 -3.93 -9.69
CA SER A 54 -12.33 -2.49 -9.70
C SER A 54 -11.02 -1.68 -9.78
N CYS A 55 -9.97 -2.13 -9.09
CA CYS A 55 -8.65 -1.47 -9.14
C CYS A 55 -7.85 -1.77 -10.43
N LYS A 56 -8.15 -2.86 -11.16
CA LYS A 56 -7.53 -3.14 -12.48
C LYS A 56 -7.93 -2.15 -13.61
N ARG A 57 -8.83 -1.21 -13.31
CA ARG A 57 -9.33 -0.19 -14.25
C ARG A 57 -8.76 1.22 -14.00
N LEU A 58 -7.93 1.38 -12.98
CA LEU A 58 -7.12 2.59 -12.73
C LEU A 58 -5.77 2.43 -13.42
#